data_AF-G9MGH1-F1
#
_entry.id   AF-G9MGH1-F1
#
_cell.length_a   1.000
_cell.length_b   1.000
_cell.length_c   1.000
_cell.angle_alpha   90.00
_cell.angle_beta   90.00
_cell.angle_gamma   90.00
#
_symmetry.space_group_name_H-M   'P 1'
#
loop_
_entity.id
_entity.type
_entity.pdbx_description
1 polymer ?
#
loop_
_entity_poly.entity_id
_entity_poly.type
_entity_poly.pdbx_seq_one_letter_code
_entity_poly.pdbx_strand_id
1 'polypeptide(L)'
;GRRSFHLSAVGDAVLWTADSITFIHHAGLPWFISIPLVAVGVNFSFRLPIQYYTRRLVVTRNKLTPLVTAWSSRHAATVPQGQGEEGARLWRLRVSGLTERSRARIYKSWGVQRWKSFAPFLSMAPFIIVSEALRRLCGAPTGWLSHSFGLVDIQAVSSAVEMSRRYLDESLVDGGCLWFTDLTAMDPYYALPIICSALLARTSWGRLSKDQLRALLTVGPPNASLSSPLPHPFCRPAQRDLLVLGIDVCPQRRQ
;
A
#
# COMPACT_ATOMS: atom_id res chain seq x y z
N GLY A 1 36.90 -1.69 -0.97
CA GLY A 1 35.89 -1.12 -0.05
C GLY A 1 34.62 -0.82 -0.82
N ARG A 2 33.52 -1.54 -0.54
CA ARG A 2 32.19 -1.29 -1.14
C ARG A 2 31.31 -0.58 -0.12
N ARG A 3 30.56 0.42 -0.59
CA ARG A 3 29.82 1.43 0.19
C ARG A 3 28.71 0.77 1.04
N SER A 4 28.89 0.75 2.36
CA SER A 4 27.96 0.22 3.38
C SER A 4 27.06 1.29 4.04
N PHE A 5 27.19 2.56 3.65
CA PHE A 5 26.56 3.70 4.35
C PHE A 5 25.02 3.64 4.41
N HIS A 6 24.34 3.18 3.36
CA HIS A 6 22.87 3.08 3.36
C HIS A 6 22.35 1.91 4.20
N LEU A 7 23.16 0.87 4.37
CA LEU A 7 22.80 -0.33 5.11
C LEU A 7 22.97 -0.12 6.62
N SER A 8 24.02 0.59 7.04
CA SER A 8 24.18 1.04 8.45
C SER A 8 22.98 1.85 8.92
N ALA A 9 22.53 2.83 8.12
CA ALA A 9 21.42 3.70 8.49
C ALA A 9 20.10 2.93 8.75
N VAL A 10 19.87 1.82 8.06
CA VAL A 10 18.69 0.96 8.32
C VAL A 10 18.86 0.19 9.62
N GLY A 11 20.06 -0.34 9.89
CA GLY A 11 20.37 -0.99 11.17
C GLY A 11 20.22 -0.04 12.36
N ASP A 12 20.73 1.19 12.23
CA ASP A 12 20.61 2.23 13.24
C ASP A 12 19.15 2.65 13.47
N ALA A 13 18.35 2.76 12.40
CA ALA A 13 16.93 3.05 12.50
C ALA A 13 16.14 1.93 13.22
N VAL A 14 16.50 0.67 12.99
CA VAL A 14 15.91 -0.49 13.68
C VAL A 14 16.24 -0.45 15.18
N LEU A 15 17.49 -0.19 15.55
CA LEU A 15 17.92 -0.07 16.95
C LEU A 15 17.22 1.10 17.65
N TRP A 16 17.21 2.29 17.01
CA TRP A 16 16.52 3.46 17.53
C TRP A 16 15.02 3.23 17.75
N THR A 17 14.40 2.46 16.85
CA THR A 17 12.98 2.08 17.00
C THR A 17 12.79 1.14 18.19
N ALA A 18 13.67 0.15 18.38
CA ALA A 18 13.61 -0.75 19.52
C ALA A 18 13.76 0.02 20.85
N ASP A 19 14.77 0.89 20.96
CA ASP A 19 14.98 1.76 22.11
C ASP A 19 13.77 2.65 22.40
N SER A 20 13.16 3.21 21.35
CA SER A 20 11.98 4.07 21.49
C SER A 20 10.77 3.29 22.05
N ILE A 21 10.57 2.03 21.64
CA ILE A 21 9.47 1.19 22.14
C ILE A 21 9.73 0.84 23.61
N THR A 22 10.94 0.41 23.95
CA THR A 22 11.32 0.05 25.34
C THR A 22 11.28 1.28 26.26
N PHE A 23 11.68 2.46 25.78
CA PHE A 23 11.56 3.71 26.53
C PHE A 23 10.09 4.01 26.90
N ILE A 24 9.16 3.85 25.96
CA ILE A 24 7.73 4.05 26.21
C ILE A 24 7.21 3.03 27.23
N HIS A 25 7.69 1.79 27.18
CA HIS A 25 7.34 0.78 28.17
C HIS A 25 7.83 1.15 29.58
N HIS A 26 9.09 1.56 29.72
CA HIS A 26 9.66 2.01 30.99
C HIS A 26 9.00 3.28 31.55
N ALA A 27 8.32 4.07 30.71
CA ALA A 27 7.48 5.18 31.17
C ALA A 27 6.19 4.72 31.89
N GLY A 28 5.97 3.41 32.06
CA GLY A 28 4.86 2.81 32.80
C GLY A 28 3.71 2.30 31.91
N LEU A 29 3.89 2.28 30.60
CA LEU A 29 2.87 1.78 29.66
C LEU A 29 3.06 0.28 29.41
N PRO A 30 2.01 -0.55 29.48
CA PRO A 30 2.13 -1.97 29.19
C PRO A 30 2.39 -2.23 27.70
N TRP A 31 3.01 -3.36 27.38
CA TRP A 31 3.42 -3.71 26.01
C TRP A 31 2.29 -3.71 24.98
N PHE A 32 1.10 -4.16 25.38
CA PHE A 32 -0.08 -4.14 24.51
C PHE A 32 -0.56 -2.73 24.12
N ILE A 33 -0.11 -1.67 24.80
CA ILE A 33 -0.38 -0.26 24.46
C ILE A 33 0.83 0.39 23.78
N SER A 34 2.05 0.15 24.28
CA SER A 34 3.26 0.77 23.75
C SER A 34 3.50 0.40 22.28
N ILE A 35 3.29 -0.87 21.90
CA ILE A 35 3.48 -1.35 20.52
C ILE A 35 2.51 -0.66 19.54
N PRO A 36 1.17 -0.68 19.76
CA PRO A 36 0.25 0.09 18.91
C PRO A 36 0.52 1.59 18.91
N LEU A 37 0.93 2.18 20.04
CA LEU A 37 1.21 3.61 20.12
C LEU A 37 2.36 4.02 19.20
N VAL A 38 3.46 3.27 19.23
CA VAL A 38 4.59 3.49 18.30
C VAL A 38 4.15 3.27 16.85
N ALA A 39 3.39 2.20 16.59
CA ALA A 39 2.86 1.96 15.26
C ALA A 39 2.00 3.15 14.77
N VAL A 40 1.12 3.70 15.63
CA VAL A 40 0.33 4.89 15.33
C VAL A 40 1.26 6.07 15.02
N GLY A 41 2.24 6.37 15.86
CA GLY A 41 3.20 7.45 15.63
C GLY A 41 3.90 7.35 14.27
N VAL A 42 4.37 6.16 13.92
CA VAL A 42 5.00 5.88 12.62
C VAL A 42 4.01 6.03 11.45
N ASN A 43 2.78 5.50 11.60
CA ASN A 43 1.75 5.63 10.57
C ASN A 43 1.36 7.10 10.34
N PHE A 44 1.23 7.90 11.40
CA PHE A 44 0.93 9.33 11.30
C PHE A 44 2.08 10.13 10.67
N SER A 45 3.32 9.81 11.02
CA SER A 45 4.50 10.57 10.59
C SER A 45 4.92 10.26 9.14
N PHE A 46 4.81 9.00 8.71
CA PHE A 46 5.27 8.58 7.38
C PHE A 46 4.13 8.17 6.46
N ARG A 47 3.24 7.30 6.93
CA ARG A 47 2.25 6.65 6.06
C ARG A 47 1.15 7.62 5.63
N LEU A 48 0.61 8.42 6.55
CA LEU A 48 -0.43 9.41 6.25
C LEU A 48 -0.01 10.46 5.22
N PRO A 49 1.14 11.15 5.34
CA PRO A 49 1.52 12.14 4.34
C PRO A 49 1.75 11.51 2.95
N ILE A 50 2.34 10.30 2.89
CA ILE A 50 2.51 9.55 1.63
C ILE A 50 1.14 9.17 1.03
N GLN A 51 0.22 8.67 1.85
CA GLN A 51 -1.14 8.32 1.43
C GLN A 51 -1.92 9.55 0.96
N TYR A 52 -1.77 10.67 1.65
CA TYR A 52 -2.38 11.92 1.26
C TYR A 52 -1.89 12.39 -0.11
N TYR A 53 -0.58 12.38 -0.31
CA TYR A 53 0.06 12.73 -1.58
C TYR A 53 -0.43 11.83 -2.72
N THR A 54 -0.42 10.51 -2.51
CA THR A 54 -0.84 9.54 -3.52
C THR A 54 -2.33 9.64 -3.85
N ARG A 55 -3.19 9.89 -2.84
CA ARG A 55 -4.62 10.17 -3.07
C ARG A 55 -4.82 11.41 -3.92
N ARG A 56 -4.08 12.50 -3.67
CA ARG A 56 -4.10 13.69 -4.53
C ARG A 56 -3.72 13.37 -5.98
N LEU A 57 -2.67 12.56 -6.19
CA LEU A 57 -2.28 12.13 -7.55
C LEU A 57 -3.38 11.34 -8.25
N VAL A 58 -4.05 10.41 -7.55
CA VAL A 58 -5.14 9.61 -8.13
C VAL A 58 -6.33 10.49 -8.49
N VAL A 59 -6.76 11.39 -7.59
CA VAL A 59 -7.87 12.31 -7.84
C VAL A 59 -7.59 13.18 -9.06
N THR A 60 -6.39 13.76 -9.17
CA THR A 60 -6.02 14.57 -10.33
C THR A 60 -5.99 13.75 -11.62
N ARG A 61 -5.50 12.51 -11.59
CA ARG A 61 -5.54 11.64 -12.77
C ARG A 61 -6.96 11.28 -13.19
N ASN A 62 -7.85 11.02 -12.23
CA ASN A 62 -9.25 10.74 -12.54
C ASN A 62 -9.92 11.89 -13.28
N LYS A 63 -9.56 13.15 -12.96
CA LYS A 63 -10.00 14.34 -13.71
C LYS A 63 -9.42 14.40 -15.13
N LEU A 64 -8.23 13.85 -15.36
CA LEU A 64 -7.55 13.80 -16.67
C LEU A 64 -7.97 12.60 -17.53
N THR A 65 -8.58 11.57 -16.94
CA THR A 65 -9.09 10.39 -17.65
C THR A 65 -9.92 10.73 -18.89
N PRO A 66 -10.94 11.61 -18.85
CA PRO A 66 -11.72 11.95 -20.05
C PRO A 66 -10.89 12.59 -21.17
N LEU A 67 -9.84 13.33 -20.83
CA LEU A 67 -8.93 13.91 -21.82
C LEU A 67 -8.07 12.83 -22.46
N VAL A 68 -7.56 11.88 -21.68
CA VAL A 68 -6.81 10.73 -22.22
C VAL A 68 -7.69 9.88 -23.13
N THR A 69 -8.96 9.67 -22.79
CA THR A 69 -9.90 8.92 -23.65
C THR A 69 -10.20 9.67 -24.95
N ALA A 70 -10.35 11.00 -24.92
CA ALA A 70 -10.53 11.79 -26.15
C ALA A 70 -9.30 11.75 -27.08
N TRP A 71 -8.09 11.74 -26.53
CA TRP A 71 -6.88 11.52 -27.33
C TRP A 71 -6.82 10.10 -27.91
N SER A 72 -7.24 9.09 -27.13
CA SER A 72 -7.27 7.70 -27.62
C SER A 72 -8.22 7.52 -28.81
N SER A 73 -9.37 8.19 -28.80
CA SER A 73 -10.34 8.14 -29.91
C SER A 73 -9.79 8.82 -31.16
N ARG A 74 -9.10 9.95 -31.00
CA ARG A 74 -8.41 10.63 -32.09
C ARG A 74 -7.32 9.77 -32.72
N HIS A 75 -6.49 9.09 -31.91
CA HIS A 75 -5.46 8.18 -32.41
C HIS A 75 -6.06 6.99 -33.17
N ALA A 76 -7.15 6.42 -32.64
CA ALA A 76 -7.88 5.34 -33.30
C ALA A 76 -8.40 5.77 -34.69
N ALA A 77 -8.92 6.99 -34.82
CA ALA A 77 -9.40 7.53 -36.10
C ALA A 77 -8.28 7.89 -37.09
N THR A 78 -7.07 8.21 -36.60
CA THR A 78 -5.94 8.64 -37.46
C THR A 78 -5.14 7.45 -38.02
N VAL A 79 -5.11 6.33 -37.31
CA VAL A 79 -4.35 5.14 -37.75
C VAL A 79 -5.23 4.29 -38.67
N PRO A 80 -4.82 4.01 -39.92
CA PRO A 80 -5.59 3.17 -40.83
C PRO A 80 -5.66 1.74 -40.29
N GLN A 81 -6.85 1.15 -40.33
CA GLN A 81 -7.07 -0.23 -39.90
C GLN A 81 -6.76 -1.18 -41.06
N GLY A 82 -5.80 -2.08 -40.87
CA GLY A 82 -5.49 -3.12 -41.84
C GLY A 82 -6.60 -4.17 -41.91
N GLN A 83 -6.76 -4.79 -43.09
CA GLN A 83 -7.70 -5.90 -43.30
C GLN A 83 -7.19 -7.18 -42.61
N GLY A 84 -8.10 -8.03 -42.14
CA GLY A 84 -7.78 -9.27 -41.43
C GLY A 84 -7.50 -9.11 -39.93
N GLU A 85 -7.40 -10.25 -39.23
CA GLU A 85 -7.20 -10.28 -37.77
C GLU A 85 -5.85 -9.71 -37.34
N GLU A 86 -4.79 -10.00 -38.10
CA GLU A 86 -3.44 -9.50 -37.83
C GLU A 86 -3.38 -7.97 -38.00
N GLY A 87 -4.03 -7.42 -39.04
CA GLY A 87 -4.16 -5.99 -39.26
C GLY A 87 -4.86 -5.28 -38.10
N ALA A 88 -5.95 -5.87 -37.58
CA ALA A 88 -6.64 -5.36 -36.40
C ALA A 88 -5.78 -5.43 -35.13
N ARG A 89 -4.98 -6.49 -34.94
CA ARG A 89 -4.04 -6.61 -33.82
C ARG A 89 -2.95 -5.55 -33.88
N LEU A 90 -2.31 -5.37 -35.03
CA LEU A 90 -1.26 -4.36 -35.23
C LEU A 90 -1.80 -2.94 -35.06
N TRP A 91 -3.03 -2.68 -35.53
CA TRP A 91 -3.73 -1.42 -35.32
C TRP A 91 -3.91 -1.13 -33.82
N ARG A 92 -4.40 -2.10 -33.03
CA ARG A 92 -4.57 -1.96 -31.56
C ARG A 92 -3.24 -1.66 -30.85
N LEU A 93 -2.17 -2.38 -31.20
CA LEU A 93 -0.83 -2.15 -30.64
C LEU A 93 -0.30 -0.75 -30.97
N ARG A 94 -0.54 -0.28 -32.20
CA ARG A 94 -0.10 1.06 -32.62
C ARG A 94 -0.89 2.17 -31.94
N VAL A 95 -2.21 2.06 -31.90
CA VAL A 95 -3.11 3.04 -31.24
C VAL A 95 -2.82 3.11 -29.74
N SER A 96 -2.64 1.97 -29.07
CA SER A 96 -2.27 1.93 -27.66
C SER A 96 -0.90 2.56 -27.39
N GLY A 97 0.12 2.31 -28.24
CA GLY A 97 1.42 2.96 -28.15
C GLY A 97 1.38 4.50 -28.30
N LEU A 98 0.58 5.01 -29.24
CA LEU A 98 0.38 6.46 -29.44
C LEU A 98 -0.41 7.10 -28.28
N THR A 99 -1.42 6.40 -27.80
CA THR A 99 -2.21 6.79 -26.62
C THR A 99 -1.30 6.87 -25.39
N GLU A 100 -0.38 5.92 -25.26
CA GLU A 100 0.55 5.84 -24.15
C GLU A 100 1.55 7.00 -24.11
N ARG A 101 2.11 7.33 -25.28
CA ARG A 101 2.99 8.50 -25.45
C ARG A 101 2.25 9.81 -25.15
N SER A 102 1.00 9.92 -25.59
CA SER A 102 0.19 11.12 -25.36
C SER A 102 -0.18 11.28 -23.89
N ARG A 103 -0.60 10.19 -23.25
CA ARG A 103 -0.84 10.10 -21.80
C ARG A 103 0.38 10.47 -20.99
N ALA A 104 1.57 9.99 -21.36
CA ALA A 104 2.81 10.36 -20.69
C ALA A 104 3.10 11.86 -20.78
N ARG A 105 2.88 12.48 -21.94
CA ARG A 105 3.02 13.94 -22.13
C ARG A 105 2.04 14.74 -21.26
N ILE A 106 0.76 14.34 -21.26
CA ILE A 106 -0.29 14.97 -20.44
C ILE A 106 0.07 14.82 -18.95
N TYR A 107 0.45 13.64 -18.50
CA TYR A 107 0.79 13.44 -17.08
C TYR A 107 2.08 14.18 -16.69
N LYS A 108 3.02 14.37 -17.63
CA LYS A 108 4.22 15.17 -17.40
C LYS A 108 3.87 16.65 -17.26
N SER A 109 3.01 17.21 -18.10
CA SER A 109 2.62 18.63 -18.03
C SER A 109 1.84 18.97 -16.76
N TRP A 110 1.01 18.04 -16.27
CA TRP A 110 0.24 18.20 -15.03
C TRP A 110 0.98 17.71 -13.77
N GLY A 111 2.23 17.24 -13.88
CA GLY A 111 3.05 16.77 -12.74
C GLY A 111 2.63 15.42 -12.13
N VAL A 112 1.66 14.72 -12.70
CA VAL A 112 1.04 13.48 -12.20
C VAL A 112 1.67 12.21 -12.80
N GLN A 113 2.99 12.21 -12.97
CA GLN A 113 3.79 11.16 -13.58
C GLN A 113 3.50 9.77 -13.00
N ARG A 114 3.54 8.73 -13.84
CA ARG A 114 3.12 7.37 -13.46
C ARG A 114 4.00 6.71 -12.40
N TRP A 115 5.30 6.95 -12.41
CA TRP A 115 6.22 6.36 -11.43
C TRP A 115 5.90 6.84 -10.00
N LYS A 116 5.31 8.02 -9.82
CA LYS A 116 4.85 8.51 -8.51
C LYS A 116 3.72 7.66 -7.90
N SER A 117 3.10 6.78 -8.70
CA SER A 117 2.14 5.78 -8.18
C SER A 117 2.81 4.71 -7.33
N PHE A 118 4.14 4.56 -7.42
CA PHE A 118 4.88 3.62 -6.59
C PHE A 118 5.24 4.19 -5.20
N ALA A 119 4.90 5.44 -4.91
CA ALA A 119 5.12 6.03 -3.58
C ALA A 119 4.52 5.22 -2.40
N PRO A 120 3.38 4.52 -2.50
CA PRO A 120 2.90 3.64 -1.43
C PRO A 120 3.87 2.50 -1.09
N PHE A 121 4.69 2.02 -2.03
CA PHE A 121 5.71 1.01 -1.72
C PHE A 121 6.79 1.56 -0.78
N LEU A 122 7.06 2.86 -0.82
CA LEU A 122 7.96 3.51 0.13
C LEU A 122 7.40 3.44 1.57
N SER A 123 6.08 3.35 1.73
CA SER A 123 5.45 3.17 3.05
C SER A 123 5.64 1.77 3.65
N MET A 124 6.19 0.81 2.91
CA MET A 124 6.60 -0.47 3.48
C MET A 124 7.89 -0.37 4.30
N ALA A 125 8.74 0.63 4.06
CA ALA A 125 10.01 0.75 4.77
C ALA A 125 9.84 0.88 6.29
N PRO A 126 8.97 1.77 6.82
CA PRO A 126 8.72 1.83 8.26
C PRO A 126 8.10 0.54 8.83
N PHE A 127 7.26 -0.15 8.06
CA PHE A 127 6.72 -1.46 8.47
C PHE A 127 7.83 -2.49 8.66
N ILE A 128 8.78 -2.54 7.73
CA ILE A 128 9.94 -3.42 7.80
C ILE A 128 10.83 -3.08 9.01
N ILE A 129 11.12 -1.79 9.22
CA ILE A 129 11.96 -1.32 10.33
C ILE A 129 11.34 -1.70 11.67
N VAL A 130 10.05 -1.41 11.87
CA VAL A 130 9.33 -1.74 13.12
C VAL A 130 9.23 -3.25 13.32
N SER A 131 8.99 -4.02 12.25
CA SER A 131 8.90 -5.48 12.33
C SER A 131 10.23 -6.13 12.71
N GLU A 132 11.35 -5.62 12.20
CA GLU A 132 12.69 -6.10 12.57
C GLU A 132 13.07 -5.66 13.99
N ALA A 133 12.68 -4.44 14.41
CA ALA A 133 12.90 -3.98 15.78
C ALA A 133 12.16 -4.85 16.78
N LEU A 134 10.87 -5.12 16.55
CA LEU A 134 10.06 -5.98 17.41
C LEU A 134 10.59 -7.42 17.42
N ARG A 135 11.01 -7.94 16.25
CA ARG A 135 11.64 -9.26 16.15
C ARG A 135 12.89 -9.37 17.03
N ARG A 136 13.72 -8.32 17.08
CA ARG A 136 14.92 -8.28 17.93
C ARG A 136 14.58 -8.21 19.42
N LEU A 137 13.54 -7.45 19.78
CA LEU A 137 13.03 -7.40 21.16
C LEU A 137 12.50 -8.76 21.64
N CYS A 138 11.87 -9.54 20.75
CA CYS A 138 11.45 -10.91 21.03
C CYS A 138 12.62 -11.92 21.09
N GLY A 139 13.88 -11.48 20.95
CA GLY A 139 15.05 -12.36 20.99
C GLY A 139 15.25 -13.25 19.77
N ALA A 140 14.49 -13.04 18.68
CA ALA A 140 14.64 -13.85 17.49
C ALA A 140 15.98 -13.54 16.78
N PRO A 141 16.65 -14.57 16.22
CA PRO A 141 17.85 -14.35 15.42
C PRO A 141 17.52 -13.50 14.18
N THR A 142 18.50 -12.73 13.71
CA THR A 142 18.38 -11.80 12.58
C THR A 142 17.58 -12.40 11.42
N GLY A 143 16.52 -11.72 10.99
CA GLY A 143 15.61 -12.25 9.97
C GLY A 143 16.25 -12.34 8.57
N TRP A 144 15.53 -13.00 7.64
CA TRP A 144 15.84 -13.05 6.21
C TRP A 144 16.19 -11.69 5.58
N LEU A 145 15.69 -10.58 6.13
CA LEU A 145 16.03 -9.23 5.70
C LEU A 145 17.51 -8.90 6.02
N SER A 146 17.98 -9.22 7.22
CA SER A 146 19.38 -9.03 7.58
C SER A 146 20.31 -9.86 6.67
N HIS A 147 19.87 -11.06 6.27
CA HIS A 147 20.62 -11.95 5.36
C HIS A 147 20.56 -11.52 3.88
N SER A 148 19.39 -11.15 3.32
CA SER A 148 19.23 -10.74 1.92
C SER A 148 19.71 -9.32 1.63
N PHE A 149 19.68 -8.43 2.63
CA PHE A 149 20.20 -7.06 2.51
C PHE A 149 21.69 -6.95 2.92
N GLY A 150 22.37 -8.08 3.19
CA GLY A 150 23.82 -8.13 3.41
C GLY A 150 24.29 -7.40 4.66
N LEU A 151 23.45 -7.35 5.70
CA LEU A 151 23.74 -6.65 6.96
C LEU A 151 24.57 -7.45 7.95
N VAL A 152 24.93 -8.70 7.64
CA VAL A 152 25.66 -9.59 8.55
C VAL A 152 26.71 -10.39 7.78
N ASP A 153 27.98 -10.10 8.06
CA ASP A 153 29.12 -10.98 7.77
C ASP A 153 29.04 -12.20 8.73
N ILE A 154 29.58 -13.36 8.37
CA ILE A 154 29.38 -14.62 9.15
C ILE A 154 29.87 -14.49 10.62
N GLN A 155 30.88 -13.66 10.87
CA GLN A 155 31.37 -13.32 12.22
C GLN A 155 30.34 -12.53 13.05
N ALA A 156 29.46 -11.78 12.39
CA ALA A 156 28.43 -10.96 13.00
C ALA A 156 27.14 -11.73 13.32
N VAL A 157 27.00 -13.01 12.94
CA VAL A 157 25.89 -13.85 13.42
C VAL A 157 26.03 -14.12 14.92
N SER A 158 27.26 -14.38 15.38
CA SER A 158 27.55 -14.55 16.81
C SER A 158 27.32 -13.25 17.59
N SER A 159 27.81 -12.11 17.06
CA SER A 159 27.55 -10.80 17.70
C SER A 159 26.09 -10.36 17.58
N ALA A 160 25.35 -10.78 16.55
CA ALA A 160 23.93 -10.49 16.39
C ALA A 160 23.06 -11.35 17.33
N VAL A 161 23.43 -12.60 17.60
CA VAL A 161 22.80 -13.42 18.65
C VAL A 161 23.10 -12.83 20.02
N GLU A 162 24.33 -12.38 20.26
CA GLU A 162 24.71 -11.68 21.49
C GLU A 162 23.97 -10.32 21.63
N MET A 163 23.79 -9.60 20.52
CA MET A 163 23.01 -8.36 20.47
C MET A 163 21.52 -8.62 20.70
N SER A 164 20.93 -9.63 20.06
CA SER A 164 19.54 -10.05 20.30
C SER A 164 19.31 -10.49 21.74
N ARG A 165 20.29 -11.11 22.41
CA ARG A 165 20.23 -11.39 23.86
C ARG A 165 20.30 -10.13 24.72
N ARG A 166 21.06 -9.11 24.32
CA ARG A 166 21.11 -7.82 25.02
C ARG A 166 19.84 -6.99 24.87
N TYR A 167 19.15 -7.14 23.73
CA TYR A 167 17.90 -6.44 23.43
C TYR A 167 16.66 -7.29 23.73
N LEU A 168 16.84 -8.53 24.21
CA LEU A 168 15.75 -9.34 24.72
C LEU A 168 15.18 -8.63 25.94
N ASP A 169 13.91 -8.25 25.86
CA ASP A 169 13.20 -7.72 27.01
C ASP A 169 12.27 -8.81 27.56
N GLU A 170 12.67 -9.39 28.69
CA GLU A 170 11.94 -10.48 29.35
C GLU A 170 10.51 -10.06 29.73
N SER A 171 10.26 -8.77 29.91
CA SER A 171 8.93 -8.24 30.21
C SER A 171 7.92 -8.37 29.05
N LEU A 172 8.36 -8.72 27.83
CA LEU A 172 7.43 -9.06 26.73
C LEU A 172 6.70 -10.40 26.94
N VAL A 173 7.29 -11.33 27.70
CA VAL A 173 6.71 -12.67 27.93
C VAL A 173 5.43 -12.59 28.76
N ASP A 174 5.37 -11.63 29.69
CA ASP A 174 4.19 -11.38 30.53
C ASP A 174 3.45 -10.08 30.14
N GLY A 175 3.84 -9.46 29.02
CA GLY A 175 3.39 -8.14 28.60
C GLY A 175 2.06 -8.10 27.82
N GLY A 176 1.47 -9.27 27.55
CA GLY A 176 0.27 -9.41 26.74
C GLY A 176 -1.04 -9.04 27.45
N CYS A 177 -2.17 -9.32 26.80
CA CYS A 177 -3.50 -9.00 27.31
C CYS A 177 -4.54 -10.04 26.85
N LEU A 178 -5.57 -10.26 27.67
CA LEU A 178 -6.68 -11.19 27.40
C LEU A 178 -6.20 -12.63 27.12
N TRP A 179 -6.29 -13.09 25.87
CA TRP A 179 -5.98 -14.47 25.45
C TRP A 179 -4.55 -14.64 24.90
N PHE A 180 -3.81 -13.55 24.71
CA PHE A 180 -2.41 -13.56 24.28
C PHE A 180 -1.56 -12.97 25.40
N THR A 181 -1.11 -13.80 26.35
CA THR A 181 -0.29 -13.35 27.49
C THR A 181 1.17 -13.17 27.11
N ASP A 182 1.69 -14.07 26.26
CA ASP A 182 3.04 -14.03 25.73
C ASP A 182 3.05 -13.41 24.33
N LEU A 183 3.71 -12.25 24.19
CA LEU A 183 3.87 -11.51 22.93
C LEU A 183 5.01 -12.05 22.06
N THR A 184 5.89 -12.88 22.62
CA THR A 184 7.02 -13.48 21.90
C THR A 184 6.62 -14.75 21.16
N ALA A 185 5.57 -15.42 21.63
CA ALA A 185 4.97 -16.59 21.00
C ALA A 185 3.89 -16.23 19.96
N MET A 186 3.55 -17.21 19.14
CA MET A 186 2.40 -17.13 18.23
C MET A 186 1.08 -17.15 19.01
N ASP A 187 0.06 -16.41 18.53
CA ASP A 187 -1.29 -16.42 19.11
C ASP A 187 -1.83 -17.87 19.21
N PRO A 188 -2.09 -18.40 20.43
CA PRO A 188 -2.56 -19.77 20.62
C PRO A 188 -3.90 -20.07 19.95
N TYR A 189 -4.77 -19.06 19.79
CA TYR A 189 -6.12 -19.21 19.26
C TYR A 189 -6.28 -18.64 17.85
N TYR A 190 -5.24 -18.06 17.28
CA TYR A 190 -5.28 -17.34 15.99
C TYR A 190 -6.37 -16.26 15.87
N ALA A 191 -6.90 -15.78 17.01
CA ALA A 191 -7.95 -14.78 17.03
C ALA A 191 -7.46 -13.44 16.44
N LEU A 192 -6.21 -13.04 16.72
CA LEU A 192 -5.61 -11.82 16.18
C LEU A 192 -5.54 -11.82 14.64
N PRO A 193 -4.97 -12.86 13.96
CA PRO A 193 -5.03 -12.98 12.51
C PRO A 193 -6.45 -12.95 11.93
N ILE A 194 -7.42 -13.63 12.58
CA ILE A 194 -8.81 -13.67 12.12
C ILE A 194 -9.47 -12.29 12.22
N ILE A 195 -9.30 -11.59 13.34
CA ILE A 195 -9.82 -10.23 13.54
C ILE A 195 -9.20 -9.26 12.54
N CYS A 196 -7.87 -9.32 12.34
CA CYS A 196 -7.18 -8.50 11.33
C CYS A 196 -7.74 -8.75 9.92
N SER A 197 -7.93 -10.02 9.56
CA SER A 197 -8.49 -10.40 8.26
C SER A 197 -9.92 -9.89 8.09
N ALA A 198 -10.75 -10.02 9.12
CA ALA A 198 -12.12 -9.51 9.12
C ALA A 198 -12.18 -7.98 8.98
N LEU A 199 -11.29 -7.25 9.65
CA LEU A 199 -11.17 -5.78 9.54
C LEU A 199 -10.73 -5.36 8.14
N LEU A 200 -9.73 -6.04 7.56
CA LEU A 200 -9.29 -5.79 6.19
C LEU A 200 -10.41 -6.07 5.18
N ALA A 201 -11.14 -7.17 5.38
CA ALA A 201 -12.26 -7.54 4.54
C ALA A 201 -13.40 -6.51 4.63
N ARG A 202 -13.77 -6.09 5.84
CA ARG A 202 -14.77 -5.04 6.08
C ARG A 202 -14.40 -3.72 5.40
N THR A 203 -13.15 -3.28 5.54
CA THR A 203 -12.68 -2.00 4.97
C THR A 203 -12.54 -2.05 3.45
N SER A 204 -12.17 -3.20 2.89
CA SER A 204 -12.05 -3.40 1.44
C SER A 204 -13.42 -3.53 0.78
N TRP A 205 -14.29 -4.39 1.30
CA TRP A 205 -15.63 -4.62 0.74
C TRP A 205 -16.60 -3.48 0.97
N GLY A 206 -16.43 -2.68 2.04
CA GLY A 206 -17.23 -1.47 2.25
C GLY A 206 -17.10 -0.44 1.12
N ARG A 207 -16.10 -0.57 0.24
CA ARG A 207 -15.91 0.27 -0.95
C ARG A 207 -16.48 -0.32 -2.24
N LEU A 208 -16.88 -1.59 -2.24
CA LEU A 208 -17.45 -2.25 -3.42
C LEU A 208 -18.98 -2.17 -3.39
N SER A 209 -19.59 -1.89 -4.54
CA SER A 209 -21.05 -2.04 -4.70
C SER A 209 -21.45 -3.51 -4.52
N LYS A 210 -22.66 -3.75 -3.99
CA LYS A 210 -23.22 -5.10 -3.81
C LYS A 210 -23.21 -5.91 -5.10
N ASP A 211 -23.36 -5.26 -6.26
CA ASP A 211 -23.36 -5.91 -7.56
C ASP A 211 -21.96 -6.39 -7.99
N GLN A 212 -20.92 -5.61 -7.68
CA GLN A 212 -19.53 -6.00 -7.92
C GLN A 212 -19.11 -7.15 -7.00
N LEU A 213 -19.60 -7.12 -5.76
CA LEU A 213 -19.36 -8.18 -4.79
C LEU A 213 -20.06 -9.48 -5.22
N ARG A 214 -21.32 -9.39 -5.67
CA ARG A 214 -22.05 -10.53 -6.26
C ARG A 214 -21.32 -11.08 -7.48
N ALA A 215 -20.86 -10.24 -8.39
CA ALA A 215 -20.12 -10.66 -9.58
C ALA A 215 -18.80 -11.38 -9.25
N LEU A 216 -18.10 -10.97 -8.18
CA LEU A 216 -16.88 -11.66 -7.73
C LEU A 216 -17.15 -13.00 -7.04
N LEU A 217 -18.28 -13.14 -6.34
CA LEU A 217 -18.65 -14.36 -5.61
C LEU A 217 -19.42 -15.37 -6.45
N THR A 218 -20.09 -14.94 -7.51
CA THR A 218 -20.70 -15.87 -8.47
C THR A 218 -19.61 -16.48 -9.33
N VAL A 219 -19.19 -17.71 -9.00
CA VAL A 219 -18.42 -18.58 -9.91
C VAL A 219 -19.36 -19.05 -11.02
N GLY A 220 -19.72 -18.14 -11.93
CA GLY A 220 -20.42 -18.47 -13.16
C GLY A 220 -19.43 -18.94 -14.22
N PRO A 221 -19.80 -19.87 -15.12
CA PRO A 221 -18.97 -20.16 -16.29
C PRO A 221 -18.74 -18.86 -17.08
N PRO A 222 -17.61 -18.73 -17.80
CA PRO A 222 -17.24 -17.49 -18.48
C PRO A 222 -18.10 -17.27 -19.72
N ASN A 223 -19.40 -17.01 -19.57
CA ASN A 223 -20.31 -16.80 -20.68
C ASN A 223 -21.13 -15.52 -20.51
N ALA A 224 -20.81 -14.58 -21.39
CA ALA A 224 -21.78 -13.80 -22.16
C ALA A 224 -22.68 -12.79 -21.44
N SER A 225 -22.20 -12.10 -20.41
CA SER A 225 -22.79 -10.80 -19.99
C SER A 225 -21.79 -9.70 -19.64
N LEU A 226 -20.48 -9.95 -19.79
CA LEU A 226 -19.48 -8.88 -19.78
C LEU A 226 -19.45 -8.15 -21.15
N SER A 227 -20.61 -7.80 -21.68
CA SER A 227 -20.78 -6.71 -22.63
C SER A 227 -21.58 -5.61 -21.94
N SER A 228 -21.02 -5.03 -20.89
CA SER A 228 -21.00 -3.58 -20.92
C SER A 228 -20.02 -3.24 -22.06
N PRO A 229 -20.46 -2.69 -23.20
CA PRO A 229 -19.49 -2.11 -24.11
C PRO A 229 -18.70 -1.13 -23.26
N LEU A 230 -17.37 -1.29 -23.25
CA LEU A 230 -16.51 -0.12 -23.09
C LEU A 230 -17.19 0.98 -23.90
N PRO A 231 -17.48 2.17 -23.35
CA PRO A 231 -18.01 3.23 -24.18
C PRO A 231 -16.97 3.46 -25.27
N HIS A 232 -17.24 2.92 -26.45
CA HIS A 232 -16.58 3.32 -27.66
C HIS A 232 -16.75 4.84 -27.71
N PRO A 233 -15.68 5.60 -27.97
CA PRO A 233 -15.67 7.04 -27.76
C PRO A 233 -16.42 7.83 -28.84
N PHE A 234 -17.44 7.25 -29.47
CA PHE A 234 -18.20 7.86 -30.53
C PHE A 234 -19.70 7.74 -30.28
N CYS A 235 -20.33 8.92 -30.13
CA CYS A 235 -21.77 9.21 -30.11
C CYS A 235 -22.54 8.68 -28.89
N ARG A 236 -23.41 9.42 -28.19
CA ARG A 236 -24.04 10.77 -28.23
C ARG A 236 -25.01 10.78 -27.01
N PRO A 237 -25.91 11.77 -26.83
CA PRO A 237 -25.76 13.22 -26.70
C PRO A 237 -25.99 13.66 -25.24
N ALA A 238 -25.96 14.96 -24.99
CA ALA A 238 -26.23 15.57 -23.69
C ALA A 238 -27.57 15.13 -23.08
N GLN A 239 -27.51 14.48 -21.92
CA GLN A 239 -28.57 14.59 -20.93
C GLN A 239 -27.91 14.82 -19.58
N ARG A 240 -28.11 16.05 -19.11
CA ARG A 240 -27.83 16.48 -17.75
C ARG A 240 -28.56 15.51 -16.82
N ASP A 241 -27.81 14.85 -15.95
CA ASP A 241 -28.14 14.86 -14.53
C ASP A 241 -26.88 14.66 -13.71
N LEU A 242 -26.57 15.77 -13.04
CA LEU A 242 -25.45 16.01 -12.16
C LEU A 242 -25.83 15.46 -10.79
N LEU A 243 -25.23 14.36 -10.33
CA LEU A 243 -25.09 14.14 -8.90
C LEU A 243 -23.87 13.26 -8.59
N VAL A 244 -22.71 13.92 -8.46
CA VAL A 244 -21.54 13.32 -7.83
C VAL A 244 -21.04 14.28 -6.75
N LEU A 245 -21.03 13.73 -5.52
CA LEU A 245 -20.38 14.15 -4.28
C LEU A 245 -21.12 15.14 -3.36
N GLY A 246 -21.42 14.64 -2.16
CA GLY A 246 -21.67 15.44 -0.95
C GLY A 246 -21.42 14.60 0.30
N ILE A 247 -20.18 14.60 0.80
CA ILE A 247 -19.96 14.41 2.23
C ILE A 247 -20.16 15.82 2.80
N ASP A 248 -21.33 16.07 3.39
CA ASP A 248 -21.56 17.28 4.18
C ASP A 248 -21.00 17.07 5.59
N VAL A 249 -19.86 17.70 5.84
CA VAL A 249 -19.43 18.07 7.19
C VAL A 249 -20.01 19.47 7.42
N CYS A 250 -21.04 19.58 8.23
CA CYS A 250 -21.63 20.84 8.64
C CYS A 250 -20.84 21.39 9.85
N PRO A 251 -20.18 22.57 9.77
CA PRO A 251 -19.74 23.29 10.94
C PRO A 251 -20.79 24.37 11.28
N GLN A 252 -21.38 24.20 12.46
CA GLN A 252 -22.31 25.13 13.09
C GLN A 252 -21.63 26.49 13.33
N ARG A 253 -22.19 27.57 12.76
CA ARG A 253 -21.91 28.96 13.16
C ARG A 253 -23.21 29.66 13.55
N ARG A 254 -23.19 30.20 14.77
CA ARG A 254 -24.25 30.78 15.59
C ARG A 254 -25.12 31.85 14.91
N GLN A 255 -26.37 31.91 15.35
CA GLN A 255 -26.80 33.01 16.22
C GLN A 255 -27.22 32.42 17.57
#